data_AF-A0A936Q9L3-F1
#
_entry.id   AF-A0A936Q9L3-F1
#
_cell.length_a   1.000
_cell.length_b   1.000
_cell.length_c   1.000
_cell.angle_alpha   90.00
_cell.angle_beta   90.00
_cell.angle_gamma   90.00
#
_symmetry.space_group_name_H-M   'P 1'
#
loop_
_entity.id
_entity.type
_entity.pdbx_description
1 polymer ?
#
loop_
_entity_poly.entity_id
_entity_poly.type
_entity_poly.pdbx_seq_one_letter_code
_entity_poly.pdbx_strand_id
1 'polypeptide(L)'
;MSFKAVSLAASALCGTLFVCLLLTPGLIYWLFGVESHATADLLAKRAAMLFLGLAVLSFLGRNAPYSSLRQTVSVSMATTMAGLILAGMYEFFMGTAGIGIWSAIGGEALFLSLYLHGLIKDARLAEGDIAK
;
A
#
# COMPACT_ATOMS: atom_id res chain seq x y z
N MET A 1 -15.86 -6.79 -3.22
CA MET A 1 -14.74 -7.76 -3.25
C MET A 1 -14.57 -8.38 -1.88
N SER A 2 -14.10 -9.63 -1.78
CA SER A 2 -13.79 -10.25 -0.49
C SER A 2 -12.53 -9.63 0.09
N PHE A 3 -12.52 -9.33 1.39
CA PHE A 3 -11.34 -8.81 2.12
C PHE A 3 -10.09 -9.67 1.86
N LYS A 4 -10.28 -10.99 1.76
CA LYS A 4 -9.22 -11.95 1.44
C LYS A 4 -8.54 -11.66 0.10
N ALA A 5 -9.30 -11.28 -0.93
CA ALA A 5 -8.75 -10.99 -2.25
C ALA A 5 -7.94 -9.69 -2.25
N VAL A 6 -8.45 -8.64 -1.57
CA VAL A 6 -7.76 -7.35 -1.44
C VAL A 6 -6.45 -7.52 -0.65
N SER A 7 -6.49 -8.23 0.47
CA SER A 7 -5.32 -8.49 1.31
C SER A 7 -4.28 -9.38 0.61
N LEU A 8 -4.71 -10.34 -0.22
CA LEU A 8 -3.80 -11.14 -1.02
C LEU A 8 -3.15 -10.32 -2.14
N ALA A 9 -3.91 -9.47 -2.82
CA ALA A 9 -3.38 -8.58 -3.85
C ALA A 9 -2.38 -7.58 -3.26
N ALA A 10 -2.70 -6.99 -2.09
CA ALA A 10 -1.80 -6.09 -1.38
C ALA A 10 -0.51 -6.80 -0.96
N SER A 11 -0.62 -8.03 -0.47
CA SER A 11 0.53 -8.86 -0.12
C SER A 11 1.43 -9.16 -1.33
N ALA A 12 0.84 -9.54 -2.46
CA ALA A 12 1.58 -9.81 -3.69
C ALA A 12 2.29 -8.55 -4.22
N LEU A 13 1.61 -7.40 -4.19
CA LEU A 13 2.18 -6.12 -4.60
C LEU A 13 3.33 -5.69 -3.67
N CYS A 14 3.11 -5.70 -2.36
CA CYS A 14 4.15 -5.36 -1.37
C CYS A 14 5.33 -6.33 -1.42
N GLY A 15 5.09 -7.61 -1.65
CA GLY A 15 6.13 -8.62 -1.83
C GLY A 15 6.94 -8.38 -3.11
N THR A 16 6.29 -8.01 -4.21
CA THR A 16 6.97 -7.64 -5.46
C THR A 16 7.82 -6.38 -5.28
N LEU A 17 7.28 -5.35 -4.62
CA LEU A 17 8.01 -4.13 -4.26
C LEU A 17 9.22 -4.44 -3.39
N PHE A 18 9.08 -5.30 -2.39
CA PHE A 18 10.20 -5.75 -1.55
C PHE A 18 11.33 -6.35 -2.40
N VAL A 19 11.02 -7.31 -3.27
CA VAL A 19 12.02 -7.97 -4.12
C VAL A 19 12.68 -6.97 -5.07
N CYS A 20 11.89 -6.12 -5.71
CA CYS A 20 12.36 -5.11 -6.64
C CYS A 20 13.30 -4.10 -5.97
N LEU A 21 12.88 -3.54 -4.83
CA LEU A 21 13.60 -2.49 -4.12
C LEU A 21 14.85 -3.03 -3.39
N LEU A 22 14.87 -4.32 -3.05
CA LEU A 22 16.03 -4.98 -2.42
C LEU A 22 17.11 -5.38 -3.44
N LEU A 23 16.70 -6.02 -4.55
CA LEU A 23 17.62 -6.59 -5.53
C LEU A 23 18.01 -5.59 -6.63
N THR A 24 17.07 -4.75 -7.08
CA THR A 24 17.26 -3.86 -8.23
C THR A 24 16.49 -2.55 -8.04
N PRO A 25 16.90 -1.69 -7.08
CA PRO A 25 16.26 -0.40 -6.84
C PRO A 25 16.28 0.51 -8.08
N GLY A 26 17.26 0.32 -8.97
CA GLY A 26 17.37 1.02 -10.25
C GLY A 26 16.14 0.88 -11.17
N LEU A 27 15.36 -0.20 -11.07
CA LEU A 27 14.14 -0.34 -11.85
C LEU A 27 13.08 0.70 -11.43
N ILE A 28 13.01 0.99 -10.13
CA ILE A 28 12.07 1.96 -9.56
C ILE A 28 12.55 3.38 -9.84
N TYR A 29 13.85 3.63 -9.78
CA TYR A 29 14.42 4.92 -10.19
C TYR A 29 14.15 5.22 -11.66
N TRP A 30 14.31 4.23 -12.53
CA TRP A 30 13.95 4.36 -13.94
C TRP A 30 12.46 4.64 -14.12
N LEU A 31 11.59 3.91 -13.42
CA LEU A 31 10.15 4.13 -13.48
C LEU A 31 9.76 5.54 -13.03
N PHE A 32 10.34 6.03 -11.94
CA PHE A 32 10.06 7.35 -11.41
C PHE A 32 10.89 8.47 -12.04
N GLY A 33 11.80 8.17 -12.98
CA GLY A 33 12.69 9.17 -13.58
C GLY A 33 13.62 9.85 -12.56
N VAL A 34 14.00 9.14 -11.49
CA VAL A 34 14.88 9.63 -10.41
C VAL A 34 16.30 9.18 -10.70
N GLU A 35 17.29 10.02 -10.36
CA GLU A 35 18.70 9.67 -10.53
C GLU A 35 19.21 8.75 -9.40
N SER A 36 19.98 7.73 -9.77
CA SER A 36 20.48 6.74 -8.83
C SER A 36 21.72 7.26 -8.10
N HIS A 37 21.66 7.29 -6.76
CA HIS A 37 22.79 7.66 -5.91
C HIS A 37 22.95 6.67 -4.76
N ALA A 38 24.16 6.55 -4.20
CA ALA A 38 24.46 5.58 -3.13
C ALA A 38 23.58 5.76 -1.88
N THR A 39 23.18 7.00 -1.57
CA THR A 39 22.25 7.31 -0.47
C THR A 39 20.82 6.87 -0.77
N ALA A 40 20.38 7.01 -2.02
CA ALA A 40 19.08 6.55 -2.47
C ALA A 40 18.99 5.02 -2.39
N ASP A 41 20.04 4.30 -2.83
CA ASP A 41 20.10 2.84 -2.78
C ASP A 41 20.00 2.29 -1.34
N LEU A 42 20.69 2.96 -0.41
CA LEU A 42 20.65 2.61 1.00
C LEU A 42 19.23 2.78 1.56
N LEU A 43 18.58 3.91 1.26
CA LEU A 43 17.20 4.18 1.69
C LEU A 43 16.20 3.20 1.06
N ALA A 44 16.34 2.91 -0.24
CA ALA A 44 15.48 1.98 -0.96
C ALA A 44 15.53 0.58 -0.33
N LYS A 45 16.71 0.04 -0.02
CA LYS A 45 16.84 -1.27 0.64
C LYS A 45 16.22 -1.29 2.04
N ARG A 46 16.25 -0.17 2.78
CA ARG A 46 15.58 -0.07 4.08
C ARG A 46 14.06 0.02 3.94
N ALA A 47 13.57 0.79 2.96
CA ALA A 47 12.15 0.85 2.62
C ALA A 47 11.62 -0.52 2.16
N ALA A 48 12.45 -1.33 1.49
CA ALA A 48 12.08 -2.68 1.08
C ALA A 48 11.62 -3.53 2.28
N MET A 49 12.34 -3.45 3.41
CA MET A 49 11.99 -4.18 4.62
C MET A 49 10.65 -3.74 5.23
N LEU A 50 10.24 -2.48 5.04
CA LEU A 50 8.92 -2.00 5.44
C LEU A 50 7.82 -2.64 4.57
N PHE A 51 8.03 -2.70 3.25
CA PHE A 51 7.10 -3.39 2.34
C PHE A 51 7.01 -4.89 2.62
N LEU A 52 8.11 -5.53 3.05
CA LEU A 52 8.07 -6.92 3.51
C LEU A 52 7.15 -7.09 4.73
N GLY A 53 7.24 -6.18 5.70
CA GLY A 53 6.36 -6.16 6.87
C GLY A 53 4.88 -6.04 6.48
N LEU A 54 4.56 -5.11 5.57
CA LEU A 54 3.19 -4.94 5.05
C LEU A 54 2.71 -6.17 4.25
N ALA A 55 3.61 -6.81 3.49
CA ALA A 55 3.31 -8.01 2.74
C ALA A 55 2.93 -9.17 3.66
N VAL A 56 3.70 -9.39 4.73
CA VAL A 56 3.46 -10.43 5.74
C VAL A 56 2.18 -10.13 6.52
N LEU A 57 1.99 -8.88 6.96
CA LEU A 57 0.79 -8.46 7.70
C LEU A 57 -0.48 -8.70 6.86
N SER A 58 -0.45 -8.33 5.58
CA SER A 58 -1.55 -8.55 4.65
C SER A 58 -1.76 -10.04 4.32
N PHE A 59 -0.69 -10.84 4.25
CA PHE A 59 -0.77 -12.27 4.00
C PHE A 59 -1.39 -13.03 5.17
N LEU A 60 -0.92 -12.75 6.40
CA LEU A 60 -1.41 -13.42 7.61
C LEU A 60 -2.81 -12.93 7.98
N GLY A 61 -3.09 -11.63 7.78
CA GLY A 61 -4.40 -11.02 8.04
C GLY A 61 -5.52 -11.49 7.11
N ARG A 62 -5.20 -12.09 5.95
CA ARG A 62 -6.18 -12.42 4.89
C ARG A 62 -7.36 -13.28 5.31
N ASN A 63 -7.16 -14.13 6.33
CA ASN A 63 -8.16 -15.10 6.80
C ASN A 63 -8.79 -14.68 8.14
N ALA A 64 -8.50 -13.46 8.62
CA ALA A 64 -9.07 -12.97 9.86
C ALA A 64 -10.60 -12.83 9.73
N PRO A 65 -11.39 -13.38 10.67
CA PRO A 65 -12.83 -13.19 10.69
C PRO A 65 -13.19 -11.72 10.94
N TYR A 66 -14.45 -11.36 10.71
CA TYR A 66 -14.96 -10.02 11.05
C TYR A 66 -14.69 -9.75 12.53
N SER A 67 -13.79 -8.82 12.80
CA SER A 67 -13.30 -8.50 14.14
C SER A 67 -12.71 -7.09 14.15
N SER A 68 -12.65 -6.47 15.32
CA SER A 68 -12.03 -5.16 15.49
C SER A 68 -10.59 -5.14 14.96
N LEU A 69 -9.85 -6.26 15.08
CA LEU A 69 -8.50 -6.40 14.53
C LEU A 69 -8.46 -6.23 13.00
N ARG A 70 -9.43 -6.80 12.27
CA ARG A 70 -9.52 -6.66 10.81
C ARG A 70 -9.78 -5.23 10.39
N GLN A 71 -10.63 -4.52 11.14
CA GLN A 71 -10.90 -3.10 10.89
C GLN A 71 -9.66 -2.25 11.17
N THR A 72 -8.96 -2.48 12.29
CA THR A 72 -7.71 -1.78 12.60
C THR A 72 -6.66 -1.95 11.50
N VAL A 73 -6.47 -3.19 11.01
CA VAL A 73 -5.56 -3.47 9.90
C VAL A 73 -6.00 -2.81 8.59
N SER A 74 -7.31 -2.78 8.31
CA SER A 74 -7.83 -2.13 7.11
C SER A 74 -7.64 -0.62 7.14
N VAL A 75 -7.87 0.00 8.30
CA VAL A 75 -7.64 1.43 8.52
C VAL A 75 -6.16 1.75 8.42
N SER A 76 -5.27 0.98 9.05
CA SER A 76 -3.83 1.22 8.97
C SER A 76 -3.33 1.14 7.53
N MET A 77 -3.75 0.13 6.77
CA MET A 77 -3.41 -0.01 5.35
C MET A 77 -3.96 1.16 4.52
N ALA A 78 -5.20 1.59 4.75
CA ALA A 78 -5.77 2.76 4.09
C ALA A 78 -4.98 4.03 4.41
N THR A 79 -4.60 4.26 5.67
CA THR A 79 -3.76 5.39 6.08
C THR A 79 -2.39 5.35 5.41
N THR A 80 -1.76 4.17 5.31
CA THR A 80 -0.48 4.01 4.59
C THR A 80 -0.62 4.39 3.12
N MET A 81 -1.65 3.89 2.43
CA MET A 81 -1.88 4.23 1.02
C MET A 81 -2.16 5.72 0.83
N ALA A 82 -2.95 6.35 1.69
CA ALA A 82 -3.21 7.79 1.66
C ALA A 82 -1.93 8.60 1.88
N GLY A 83 -1.08 8.17 2.83
CA GLY A 83 0.22 8.80 3.08
C GLY A 83 1.15 8.74 1.86
N LEU A 84 1.19 7.59 1.17
CA LEU A 84 2.00 7.44 -0.04
C LEU A 84 1.49 8.30 -1.21
N ILE A 85 0.18 8.41 -1.40
CA ILE A 85 -0.40 9.34 -2.40
C ILE A 85 0.04 10.77 -2.13
N LEU A 86 -0.06 11.22 -0.88
CA LEU A 86 0.36 12.57 -0.51
C LEU A 86 1.86 12.79 -0.72
N ALA A 87 2.69 11.80 -0.37
CA ALA A 87 4.13 11.84 -0.61
C ALA A 87 4.46 11.89 -2.11
N GLY A 88 3.86 11.02 -2.93
CA GLY A 88 4.06 11.00 -4.38
C GLY A 88 3.60 12.29 -5.06
N MET A 89 2.49 12.87 -4.61
CA MET A 89 2.05 14.19 -5.05
C MET A 89 3.09 15.26 -4.69
N TYR A 90 3.58 15.27 -3.45
CA TYR A 90 4.58 16.22 -2.99
C TYR A 90 5.89 16.11 -3.79
N GLU A 91 6.37 14.90 -4.04
CA GLU A 91 7.59 14.64 -4.83
C GLU A 91 7.43 15.06 -6.30
N PHE A 92 6.24 14.90 -6.87
CA PHE A 92 5.93 15.41 -8.21
C PHE A 92 5.94 16.93 -8.26
N PHE A 93 5.33 17.61 -7.27
CA PHE A 93 5.32 19.07 -7.19
C PHE A 93 6.71 19.67 -6.97
N MET A 94 7.59 18.96 -6.26
CA MET A 94 8.98 19.38 -6.06
C MET A 94 9.87 19.11 -7.28
N GLY A 95 9.36 18.43 -8.32
CA GLY A 95 10.13 18.07 -9.51
C GLY A 95 11.19 16.99 -9.26
N THR A 96 11.15 16.33 -8.10
CA THR A 96 12.06 15.23 -7.75
C THR A 96 11.68 13.94 -8.47
N ALA A 97 10.38 13.70 -8.67
CA ALA A 97 9.85 12.54 -9.35
C ALA A 97 9.27 12.90 -10.72
N GLY A 98 9.62 12.11 -11.74
CA GLY A 98 9.09 12.20 -13.09
C GLY A 98 7.66 11.66 -13.23
N ILE A 99 7.17 11.64 -14.46
CA ILE A 99 5.76 11.30 -14.77
C ILE A 99 5.34 9.90 -14.27
N GLY A 100 6.28 8.97 -14.11
CA GLY A 100 5.96 7.61 -13.70
C GLY A 100 5.44 7.48 -12.26
N ILE A 101 5.60 8.51 -11.41
CA ILE A 101 5.00 8.53 -10.06
C ILE A 101 3.47 8.43 -10.11
N TRP A 102 2.85 8.91 -11.18
CA TRP A 102 1.40 8.79 -11.39
C TRP A 102 0.93 7.33 -11.46
N SER A 103 1.79 6.41 -11.92
CA SER A 103 1.46 4.98 -11.91
C SER A 103 1.38 4.41 -10.49
N ALA A 104 2.28 4.85 -9.60
CA ALA A 104 2.26 4.48 -8.19
C ALA A 104 1.03 5.08 -7.49
N ILE A 105 0.79 6.39 -7.66
CA ILE A 105 -0.39 7.10 -7.13
C ILE A 105 -1.69 6.41 -7.55
N GLY A 106 -1.79 5.99 -8.83
CA GLY A 106 -2.94 5.25 -9.33
C GLY A 106 -3.14 3.91 -8.62
N GLY A 107 -2.06 3.15 -8.40
CA GLY A 107 -2.09 1.90 -7.64
C GLY A 107 -2.51 2.12 -6.18
N GLU A 108 -1.93 3.11 -5.52
CA GLU A 108 -2.22 3.45 -4.13
C GLU A 108 -3.68 3.91 -3.95
N ALA A 109 -4.19 4.74 -4.88
CA ALA A 109 -5.58 5.17 -4.89
C ALA A 109 -6.55 4.00 -5.09
N LEU A 110 -6.19 3.03 -5.96
CA LEU A 110 -6.99 1.82 -6.14
C LEU A 110 -7.06 1.02 -4.83
N PHE A 111 -5.93 0.73 -4.19
CA PHE A 111 -5.93 0.00 -2.92
C PHE A 111 -6.65 0.76 -1.81
N LEU A 112 -6.46 2.08 -1.71
CA LEU A 112 -7.17 2.94 -0.77
C LEU A 112 -8.69 2.83 -0.94
N SER A 113 -9.18 2.95 -2.18
CA SER A 113 -10.61 2.84 -2.47
C SER A 113 -11.18 1.46 -2.12
N LEU A 114 -10.41 0.38 -2.36
CA LEU A 114 -10.81 -0.98 -2.03
C LEU A 114 -10.89 -1.21 -0.51
N TYR A 115 -9.92 -0.72 0.26
CA TYR A 115 -9.95 -0.82 1.72
C TYR A 115 -11.08 0.03 2.33
N LEU A 116 -11.29 1.26 1.84
CA LEU A 116 -12.39 2.11 2.27
C LEU A 116 -13.76 1.48 1.97
N HIS A 117 -13.94 0.92 0.77
CA HIS A 117 -15.20 0.26 0.42
C HIS A 117 -15.46 -0.98 1.30
N GLY A 118 -14.41 -1.76 1.62
CA GLY A 118 -14.49 -2.84 2.60
C GLY A 118 -14.94 -2.35 3.97
N LEU A 119 -14.34 -1.26 4.46
CA LEU A 119 -14.63 -0.68 5.77
C LEU A 119 -16.05 -0.11 5.86
N ILE A 120 -16.52 0.61 4.82
CA ILE A 120 -17.89 1.15 4.78
C ILE A 120 -18.92 0.02 4.77
N LYS A 121 -18.65 -1.05 4.02
CA LYS A 121 -19.53 -2.22 4.00
C LYS A 121 -19.61 -2.88 5.38
N ASP A 122 -18.48 -3.00 6.05
CA ASP A 122 -18.38 -3.52 7.41
C ASP A 122 -19.15 -2.65 8.41
N ALA A 123 -18.99 -1.32 8.35
CA ALA A 123 -19.71 -0.38 9.20
C ALA A 123 -21.23 -0.46 9.01
N ARG A 124 -21.72 -0.52 7.76
CA ARG A 124 -23.16 -0.65 7.47
C ARG A 124 -23.75 -1.97 7.97
N LEU A 125 -22.98 -3.06 7.95
CA LEU A 125 -23.42 -4.35 8.49
C LEU A 125 -23.52 -4.30 10.03
N ALA A 126 -22.61 -3.59 10.70
CA ALA A 126 -22.71 -3.36 12.14
C ALA A 126 -23.92 -2.48 12.51
N GLU A 127 -24.19 -1.39 11.77
CA GLU A 127 -25.37 -0.55 12.02
C GLU A 127 -26.70 -1.29 11.78
N GLY A 128 -26.75 -2.19 10.79
CA GLY A 128 -27.94 -3.00 10.51
C GLY A 128 -28.22 -4.12 11.52
N ASP A 129 -27.21 -4.57 12.27
CA ASP A 129 -27.34 -5.54 13.37
C ASP A 129 -27.80 -4.86 14.67
N ILE A 130 -27.45 -3.59 14.86
CA ILE A 130 -27.91 -2.77 16.01
C ILE A 130 -29.36 -2.27 15.82
N ALA A 131 -29.86 -2.28 14.58
CA ALA A 131 -31.22 -1.83 14.22
C ALA A 131 -32.30 -2.94 14.24
N LYS A 132 -31.96 -4.16 14.66
CA LYS A 132 -32.90 -5.29 14.87
C LYS A 132 -33.00 -5.65 16.34
#